data_AF-A0A0C3AWC9-F1
#
_entry.id   AF-A0A0C3AWC9-F1
#
_cell.length_a   1.000
_cell.length_b   1.000
_cell.length_c   1.000
_cell.angle_alpha   90.00
_cell.angle_beta   90.00
_cell.angle_gamma   90.00
#
_symmetry.space_group_name_H-M   'P 1'
#
loop_
_entity.id
_entity.type
_entity.pdbx_description
1 polymer ?
#
loop_
_entity_poly.entity_id
_entity_poly.type
_entity_poly.pdbx_seq_one_letter_code
_entity_poly.pdbx_strand_id
1 'polypeptide(L)'
;MQSLQKLRLTGEDLHVYEVSATLSALEELSIDEDDILPSLYAPKLLHLTHNGNSFDRVQQFCHHLPLLRKLTSTICVVSNHSVQELIHPEYLESFIHVRILHLQLWEQDDIEISSAIYLVSFPSLVKIVLSGFSYVSSQATFLCLSLLYQPEACPRLQELEFEGFPEWDCLFLMLEARNFHRNRLLSRISGLIIPSVPHHLRSSLSCLLRGEFTTRPSNYDLSIHATKEVLFDASMYVVQVRLKAR
;
A
#
# COMPACT_ATOMS: atom_id res chain seq x y z
N MET A 1 -11.51 -8.18 -35.71
CA MET A 1 -12.07 -8.65 -34.42
C MET A 1 -11.52 -7.73 -33.34
N GLN A 2 -12.39 -7.12 -32.53
CA GLN A 2 -11.96 -6.29 -31.41
C GLN A 2 -11.51 -7.21 -30.27
N SER A 3 -10.29 -7.03 -29.77
CA SER A 3 -9.77 -7.75 -28.62
C SER A 3 -10.14 -7.00 -27.33
N LEU A 4 -10.78 -7.69 -26.38
CA LEU A 4 -11.13 -7.12 -25.09
C LEU A 4 -9.86 -6.90 -24.25
N GLN A 5 -9.47 -5.64 -24.04
CA GLN A 5 -8.28 -5.27 -23.26
C GLN A 5 -8.59 -4.90 -21.80
N LYS A 6 -9.82 -4.43 -21.54
CA LYS A 6 -10.27 -4.01 -20.21
C LYS A 6 -11.59 -4.69 -19.88
N LEU A 7 -11.70 -5.23 -18.68
CA LEU A 7 -12.91 -5.86 -18.19
C LEU A 7 -13.17 -5.43 -16.75
N ARG A 8 -14.40 -5.01 -16.48
CA ARG A 8 -14.89 -4.76 -15.14
C ARG A 8 -16.08 -5.68 -14.88
N LEU A 9 -15.99 -6.46 -13.81
CA LEU A 9 -17.05 -7.36 -13.36
C LEU A 9 -17.54 -6.84 -12.01
N THR A 10 -18.79 -6.39 -11.99
CA THR A 10 -19.48 -5.86 -10.80
C THR A 10 -20.73 -6.68 -10.56
N GLY A 11 -21.01 -7.05 -9.32
CA GLY A 11 -22.20 -7.80 -8.94
C GLY A 11 -22.08 -8.31 -7.51
N GLU A 12 -23.24 -8.49 -6.86
CA GLU A 12 -23.37 -9.20 -5.59
C GLU A 12 -23.84 -10.64 -5.91
N ASP A 13 -23.27 -11.63 -5.22
CA ASP A 13 -23.58 -13.06 -5.34
C ASP A 13 -23.36 -13.63 -6.74
N LEU A 14 -22.18 -13.42 -7.34
CA LEU A 14 -21.76 -14.18 -8.51
C LEU A 14 -21.37 -15.60 -8.06
N HIS A 15 -22.38 -16.43 -7.74
CA HIS A 15 -22.23 -17.87 -7.67
C HIS A 15 -21.93 -18.42 -9.07
N VAL A 16 -20.68 -18.28 -9.51
CA VAL A 16 -20.23 -18.78 -10.80
C VAL A 16 -20.03 -20.28 -10.69
N TYR A 17 -20.99 -21.03 -11.23
CA TYR A 17 -20.83 -22.45 -11.51
C TYR A 17 -19.91 -22.63 -12.72
N GLU A 18 -18.70 -23.15 -12.51
CA GLU A 18 -17.74 -23.68 -13.51
C GLU A 18 -17.63 -22.92 -14.86
N VAL A 19 -17.67 -21.59 -14.88
CA VAL A 19 -17.43 -20.83 -16.12
C VAL A 19 -15.94 -20.53 -16.26
N SER A 20 -15.23 -21.34 -17.04
CA SER A 20 -13.85 -21.02 -17.44
C SER A 20 -13.85 -20.04 -18.63
N ALA A 21 -13.12 -18.93 -18.50
CA ALA A 21 -12.99 -17.94 -19.57
C ALA A 21 -11.52 -17.64 -19.88
N THR A 22 -11.16 -17.71 -21.17
CA THR A 22 -9.84 -17.31 -21.66
C THR A 22 -9.89 -15.92 -22.27
N LEU A 23 -9.20 -14.98 -21.65
CA LEU A 23 -9.15 -13.57 -22.04
C LEU A 23 -7.72 -13.20 -22.46
N SER A 24 -7.29 -13.73 -23.61
CA SER A 24 -5.89 -13.73 -24.07
C SER A 24 -5.28 -12.35 -24.38
N ALA A 25 -6.12 -11.31 -24.51
CA ALA A 25 -5.71 -9.93 -24.77
C ALA A 25 -6.02 -8.99 -23.60
N LEU A 26 -6.53 -9.51 -22.48
CA LEU A 26 -6.91 -8.70 -21.33
C LEU A 26 -5.66 -8.17 -20.62
N GLU A 27 -5.61 -6.86 -20.45
CA GLU A 27 -4.52 -6.12 -19.80
C GLU A 27 -4.97 -5.55 -18.46
N GLU A 28 -6.25 -5.21 -18.30
CA GLU A 28 -6.81 -4.66 -17.06
C GLU A 28 -8.09 -5.42 -16.65
N LEU A 29 -8.12 -5.86 -15.40
CA LEU A 29 -9.24 -6.56 -14.79
C LEU A 29 -9.62 -5.86 -13.48
N SER A 30 -10.89 -5.50 -13.35
CA SER A 30 -11.47 -5.03 -12.09
C SER A 30 -12.60 -5.95 -11.69
N ILE A 31 -12.53 -6.50 -10.49
CA ILE A 31 -13.49 -7.47 -9.97
C ILE A 31 -13.95 -7.07 -8.57
N ASP A 32 -15.24 -7.19 -8.33
CA ASP A 32 -15.81 -6.93 -7.00
C ASP A 32 -15.96 -8.20 -6.18
N GLU A 33 -15.71 -9.39 -6.73
CA GLU A 33 -15.74 -10.68 -6.02
C GLU A 33 -14.52 -11.53 -6.41
N ASP A 34 -13.74 -12.00 -5.43
CA ASP A 34 -12.52 -12.77 -5.68
C ASP A 34 -12.80 -14.23 -6.12
N ASP A 35 -14.04 -14.70 -5.96
CA ASP A 35 -14.51 -16.07 -6.22
C ASP A 35 -14.39 -16.49 -7.69
N ILE A 36 -14.40 -15.52 -8.60
CA ILE A 36 -14.30 -15.77 -10.04
C ILE A 36 -12.87 -15.90 -10.54
N LEU A 37 -11.88 -15.45 -9.75
CA LEU A 37 -10.47 -15.45 -10.16
C LEU A 37 -9.95 -16.82 -10.62
N PRO A 38 -10.24 -17.93 -9.91
CA PRO A 38 -9.76 -19.25 -10.32
C PRO A 38 -10.28 -19.71 -11.70
N SER A 39 -11.38 -19.13 -12.18
CA SER A 39 -11.99 -19.51 -13.46
C SER A 39 -11.54 -18.64 -14.64
N LEU A 40 -10.72 -17.62 -14.41
CA LEU A 40 -10.22 -16.72 -15.44
C LEU A 40 -8.79 -17.09 -15.86
N TYR A 41 -8.53 -17.10 -17.16
CA TYR A 41 -7.17 -17.19 -17.70
C TYR A 41 -6.85 -15.95 -18.53
N ALA A 42 -6.01 -15.06 -17.98
CA ALA A 42 -5.66 -13.76 -18.56
C ALA A 42 -4.13 -13.57 -18.59
N PRO A 43 -3.37 -14.27 -19.46
CA PRO A 43 -1.90 -14.30 -19.41
C PRO A 43 -1.21 -12.96 -19.67
N LYS A 44 -1.93 -11.99 -20.26
CA LYS A 44 -1.44 -10.63 -20.55
C LYS A 44 -1.84 -9.60 -19.50
N LEU A 45 -2.44 -10.03 -18.38
CA LEU A 45 -2.93 -9.12 -17.36
C LEU A 45 -1.77 -8.32 -16.76
N LEU A 46 -1.89 -7.00 -16.82
CA LEU A 46 -0.93 -6.04 -16.29
C LEU A 46 -1.43 -5.42 -14.99
N HIS A 47 -2.73 -5.16 -14.90
CA HIS A 47 -3.37 -4.51 -13.76
C HIS A 47 -4.56 -5.33 -13.26
N LEU A 48 -4.58 -5.60 -11.96
CA LEU A 48 -5.69 -6.23 -11.26
C LEU A 48 -6.21 -5.27 -10.19
N THR A 49 -7.52 -5.04 -10.18
CA THR A 49 -8.24 -4.37 -9.11
C THR A 49 -9.22 -5.35 -8.48
N HIS A 50 -9.20 -5.49 -7.17
CA HIS A 50 -10.06 -6.42 -6.43
C HIS A 50 -10.56 -5.84 -5.10
N ASN A 51 -11.57 -6.45 -4.50
CA ASN A 51 -12.28 -5.96 -3.32
C ASN A 51 -11.62 -6.27 -1.96
N GLY A 52 -10.37 -6.79 -1.96
CA GLY A 52 -9.59 -7.04 -0.74
C GLY A 52 -10.10 -8.15 0.19
N ASN A 53 -11.18 -8.85 -0.16
CA ASN A 53 -11.83 -9.81 0.75
C ASN A 53 -11.07 -11.14 0.87
N SER A 54 -10.27 -11.54 -0.13
CA SER A 54 -9.50 -12.79 -0.06
C SER A 54 -8.12 -12.69 -0.72
N PHE A 55 -7.13 -12.20 0.03
CA PHE A 55 -5.72 -12.14 -0.43
C PHE A 55 -5.16 -13.51 -0.83
N ASP A 56 -5.57 -14.60 -0.20
CA ASP A 56 -5.11 -15.96 -0.54
C ASP A 56 -5.51 -16.36 -1.97
N ARG A 57 -6.76 -16.09 -2.36
CA ARG A 57 -7.27 -16.37 -3.71
C ARG A 57 -6.57 -15.52 -4.76
N VAL A 58 -6.38 -14.24 -4.44
CA VAL A 58 -5.67 -13.30 -5.31
C VAL A 58 -4.21 -13.72 -5.47
N GLN A 59 -3.56 -14.19 -4.40
CA GLN A 59 -2.19 -14.71 -4.45
C GLN A 59 -2.09 -15.93 -5.39
N GLN A 60 -3.00 -16.91 -5.25
CA GLN A 60 -3.03 -18.08 -6.12
C GLN A 60 -3.20 -17.70 -7.59
N PHE A 61 -4.12 -16.77 -7.87
CA PHE A 61 -4.33 -16.24 -9.21
C PHE A 61 -3.09 -15.53 -9.77
N CYS A 62 -2.44 -14.70 -8.95
CA CYS A 62 -1.24 -13.95 -9.34
C CYS A 62 -0.03 -14.84 -9.65
N HIS A 63 0.03 -16.06 -9.10
CA HIS A 63 1.10 -17.02 -9.40
C HIS A 63 1.17 -17.38 -10.91
N HIS A 64 0.03 -17.30 -11.60
CA HIS A 64 -0.08 -17.59 -13.03
C HIS A 64 0.04 -16.35 -13.93
N LEU A 65 0.36 -15.18 -13.36
CA LEU A 65 0.37 -13.90 -14.06
C LEU A 65 1.77 -13.26 -14.06
N PRO A 66 2.68 -13.71 -14.94
CA PRO A 66 4.07 -13.24 -14.97
C PRO A 66 4.21 -11.75 -15.34
N LEU A 67 3.16 -11.18 -15.93
CA LEU A 67 3.14 -9.81 -16.41
C LEU A 67 2.43 -8.83 -15.46
N LEU A 68 1.79 -9.32 -14.38
CA LEU A 68 1.05 -8.46 -13.46
C LEU A 68 2.02 -7.48 -12.79
N ARG A 69 1.79 -6.18 -12.98
CA ARG A 69 2.63 -5.09 -12.46
C ARG A 69 1.95 -4.26 -11.39
N LYS A 70 0.64 -4.06 -11.50
CA LYS A 70 -0.14 -3.27 -10.54
C LYS A 70 -1.21 -4.16 -9.91
N LEU A 71 -1.24 -4.16 -8.58
CA LEU A 71 -2.33 -4.71 -7.81
C LEU A 71 -3.02 -3.55 -7.08
N THR A 72 -4.32 -3.41 -7.26
CA THR A 72 -5.16 -2.49 -6.52
C THR A 72 -6.10 -3.30 -5.65
N SER A 73 -6.05 -3.10 -4.34
CA SER A 73 -6.89 -3.80 -3.38
C SER A 73 -7.73 -2.78 -2.65
N THR A 74 -9.05 -2.89 -2.78
CA THR A 74 -9.98 -2.12 -1.96
C THR A 74 -10.09 -2.83 -0.63
N ILE A 75 -9.57 -2.27 0.45
CA ILE A 75 -9.64 -2.88 1.78
C ILE A 75 -10.82 -2.27 2.53
N CYS A 76 -11.78 -3.12 2.89
CA CYS A 76 -12.80 -2.76 3.87
C CYS A 76 -12.23 -2.95 5.28
N VAL A 77 -12.07 -1.87 6.03
CA VAL A 77 -11.52 -1.94 7.40
C VAL A 77 -12.66 -2.25 8.38
N VAL A 78 -13.05 -3.52 8.47
CA VAL A 78 -14.10 -3.96 9.40
C VAL A 78 -13.48 -4.34 10.75
N SER A 79 -13.99 -3.76 11.85
CA SER A 79 -13.49 -3.85 13.24
C SER A 79 -13.59 -5.22 13.92
N ASN A 80 -14.17 -6.23 13.28
CA ASN A 80 -14.70 -7.39 14.00
C ASN A 80 -13.86 -8.65 13.90
N HIS A 81 -12.72 -8.60 13.22
CA HIS A 81 -11.75 -9.69 13.28
C HIS A 81 -10.71 -9.34 14.33
N SER A 82 -10.70 -10.11 15.42
CA SER A 82 -9.54 -10.23 16.30
C SER A 82 -8.32 -10.36 15.41
N VAL A 83 -7.27 -9.57 15.66
CA VAL A 83 -5.96 -9.65 15.00
C VAL A 83 -5.55 -11.13 15.01
N GLN A 84 -5.93 -11.87 13.96
CA GLN A 84 -5.74 -13.30 13.94
C GLN A 84 -4.24 -13.49 13.92
N GLU A 85 -3.82 -14.33 14.86
CA GLU A 85 -2.46 -14.52 15.32
C GLU A 85 -1.46 -14.48 14.16
N LEU A 86 -0.34 -13.80 14.42
CA LEU A 86 0.86 -13.73 13.61
C LEU A 86 1.34 -15.13 13.19
N ILE A 87 0.66 -15.72 12.22
CA ILE A 87 1.27 -16.73 11.38
C ILE A 87 2.12 -15.91 10.43
N HIS A 88 3.40 -15.77 10.78
CA HIS A 88 4.44 -15.43 9.82
C HIS A 88 4.18 -16.30 8.59
N PRO A 89 3.75 -15.73 7.45
CA PRO A 89 3.80 -16.49 6.23
C PRO A 89 5.30 -16.63 6.00
N GLU A 90 5.83 -17.82 6.27
CA GLU A 90 7.09 -18.24 5.68
C GLU A 90 7.09 -17.73 4.25
N TYR A 91 8.13 -16.98 3.89
CA TYR A 91 8.32 -16.19 2.68
C TYR A 91 7.95 -16.94 1.38
N LEU A 92 6.67 -17.22 1.18
CA LEU A 92 6.13 -17.68 -0.08
C LEU A 92 6.37 -16.50 -1.02
N GLU A 93 6.92 -16.80 -2.18
CA GLU A 93 7.21 -15.86 -3.25
C GLU A 93 5.89 -15.33 -3.86
N SER A 94 5.03 -14.77 -3.01
CA SER A 94 3.76 -14.16 -3.35
C SER A 94 4.02 -12.88 -4.13
N PHE A 95 3.18 -12.62 -5.12
CA PHE A 95 3.17 -11.36 -5.85
C PHE A 95 4.54 -10.93 -6.43
N ILE A 96 5.41 -11.88 -6.81
CA ILE A 96 6.78 -11.64 -7.30
C ILE A 96 6.90 -10.65 -8.46
N HIS A 97 5.83 -10.45 -9.23
CA HIS A 97 5.84 -9.57 -10.39
C HIS A 97 5.25 -8.20 -10.13
N VAL A 98 4.48 -8.05 -9.03
CA VAL A 98 3.82 -6.81 -8.64
C VAL A 98 4.88 -5.79 -8.25
N ARG A 99 4.81 -4.62 -8.88
CA ARG A 99 5.71 -3.48 -8.66
C ARG A 99 5.02 -2.31 -7.99
N ILE A 100 3.72 -2.19 -8.15
CA ILE A 100 2.89 -1.14 -7.57
C ILE A 100 1.73 -1.80 -6.84
N LEU A 101 1.63 -1.54 -5.55
CA LEU A 101 0.50 -1.92 -4.71
C LEU A 101 -0.28 -0.66 -4.39
N HIS A 102 -1.56 -0.65 -4.73
CA HIS A 102 -2.47 0.45 -4.44
C HIS A 102 -3.54 -0.07 -3.49
N LEU A 103 -3.49 0.37 -2.25
CA LEU A 103 -4.46 0.06 -1.21
C LEU A 103 -5.48 1.18 -1.15
N GLN A 104 -6.75 0.85 -1.42
CA GLN A 104 -7.86 1.80 -1.38
C GLN A 104 -8.74 1.49 -0.17
N LEU A 105 -8.76 2.39 0.80
CA LEU A 105 -9.47 2.21 2.07
C LEU A 105 -10.91 2.71 1.93
N TRP A 106 -11.88 1.85 2.23
CA TRP A 106 -13.31 2.21 2.29
C TRP A 106 -13.83 2.12 3.74
N GLU A 107 -14.61 3.11 4.18
CA GLU A 107 -15.26 3.16 5.50
C GLU A 107 -16.69 2.65 5.36
N GLN A 108 -17.13 1.91 6.37
CA GLN A 108 -18.53 1.61 6.58
C GLN A 108 -18.96 2.40 7.82
N ASP A 109 -19.96 3.26 7.65
CA ASP A 109 -20.28 4.47 8.45
C ASP A 109 -20.42 4.34 9.99
N ASP A 110 -20.18 3.20 10.63
CA ASP A 110 -20.51 3.01 12.06
C ASP A 110 -19.49 2.17 12.86
N ILE A 111 -18.25 2.03 12.36
CA ILE A 111 -17.32 1.04 12.90
C ILE A 111 -15.96 1.63 13.30
N GLU A 112 -15.56 1.45 14.56
CA GLU A 112 -14.23 1.81 15.08
C GLU A 112 -13.12 1.07 14.31
N ILE A 113 -12.36 1.81 13.51
CA ILE A 113 -11.27 1.32 12.66
C ILE A 113 -10.14 0.74 13.53
N SER A 114 -10.14 -0.58 13.77
CA SER A 114 -9.11 -1.28 14.57
C SER A 114 -8.19 -2.19 13.75
N SER A 115 -8.45 -2.40 12.46
CA SER A 115 -7.67 -3.36 11.66
C SER A 115 -6.39 -2.71 11.16
N ALA A 116 -5.23 -3.25 11.51
CA ALA A 116 -3.94 -2.79 11.00
C ALA A 116 -3.65 -3.40 9.61
N ILE A 117 -3.06 -2.61 8.71
CA ILE A 117 -2.51 -3.14 7.45
C ILE A 117 -1.25 -3.97 7.76
N TYR A 118 -1.33 -5.26 7.47
CA TYR A 118 -0.19 -6.16 7.44
C TYR A 118 0.21 -6.43 5.99
N LEU A 119 1.49 -6.27 5.69
CA LEU A 119 2.02 -6.58 4.37
C LEU A 119 2.40 -8.06 4.31
N VAL A 120 1.95 -8.73 3.26
CA VAL A 120 2.53 -10.00 2.81
C VAL A 120 3.82 -9.74 2.03
N SER A 121 4.52 -10.80 1.64
CA SER A 121 5.73 -10.71 0.82
C SER A 121 5.42 -10.17 -0.58
N PHE A 122 6.09 -9.07 -0.98
CA PHE A 122 6.12 -8.55 -2.34
C PHE A 122 7.58 -8.26 -2.77
N PRO A 123 8.32 -9.28 -3.27
CA PRO A 123 9.76 -9.17 -3.55
C PRO A 123 10.15 -8.11 -4.57
N SER A 124 9.26 -7.80 -5.52
CA SER A 124 9.49 -6.81 -6.60
C SER A 124 8.80 -5.47 -6.40
N LEU A 125 8.14 -5.26 -5.25
CA LEU A 125 7.39 -4.04 -5.00
C LEU A 125 8.32 -2.84 -4.95
N VAL A 126 7.99 -1.80 -5.70
CA VAL A 126 8.74 -0.54 -5.78
C VAL A 126 7.95 0.60 -5.16
N LYS A 127 6.63 0.56 -5.28
CA LYS A 127 5.74 1.64 -4.82
C LYS A 127 4.53 1.09 -4.07
N ILE A 128 4.22 1.69 -2.93
CA ILE A 128 2.93 1.55 -2.26
C ILE A 128 2.19 2.88 -2.35
N VAL A 129 0.92 2.82 -2.75
CA VAL A 129 -0.03 3.93 -2.71
C VAL A 129 -1.13 3.56 -1.72
N LEU A 130 -1.34 4.39 -0.72
CA LEU A 130 -2.46 4.29 0.21
C LEU A 130 -3.40 5.46 -0.03
N SER A 131 -4.61 5.16 -0.48
CA SER A 131 -5.67 6.13 -0.76
C SER A 131 -6.95 5.78 -0.01
N GLY A 132 -7.83 6.74 0.19
CA GLY A 132 -9.06 6.59 0.98
C GLY A 132 -8.90 7.09 2.43
N PHE A 133 -9.92 7.83 2.87
CA PHE A 133 -10.12 8.55 4.15
C PHE A 133 -9.05 9.56 4.61
N SER A 134 -9.53 10.59 5.33
CA SER A 134 -8.86 11.87 5.54
C SER A 134 -8.35 12.13 6.97
N TYR A 135 -7.38 13.05 7.03
CA TYR A 135 -6.83 13.81 8.18
C TYR A 135 -5.83 13.08 9.10
N VAL A 136 -6.10 11.87 9.57
CA VAL A 136 -5.10 11.06 10.31
C VAL A 136 -5.36 9.60 9.96
N SER A 137 -4.52 9.05 9.09
CA SER A 137 -4.69 7.67 8.67
C SER A 137 -3.91 6.79 9.62
N SER A 138 -4.58 6.23 10.63
CA SER A 138 -4.03 5.14 11.46
C SER A 138 -3.42 4.05 10.59
N GLN A 139 -3.98 3.83 9.40
CA GLN A 139 -3.48 2.90 8.39
C GLN A 139 -2.13 3.29 7.80
N ALA A 140 -1.88 4.58 7.51
CA ALA A 140 -0.56 5.04 7.09
C ALA A 140 0.48 4.82 8.20
N THR A 141 0.11 5.04 9.46
CA THR A 141 0.95 4.74 10.63
C THR A 141 1.22 3.23 10.75
N PHE A 142 0.19 2.38 10.67
CA PHE A 142 0.35 0.94 10.73
C PHE A 142 1.21 0.40 9.58
N LEU A 143 1.05 0.93 8.37
CA LEU A 143 1.92 0.60 7.25
C LEU A 143 3.38 0.97 7.54
N CYS A 144 3.65 2.14 8.13
CA CYS A 144 5.00 2.51 8.56
C CYS A 144 5.56 1.54 9.60
N LEU A 145 4.76 1.13 10.58
CA LEU A 145 5.15 0.15 11.59
C LEU A 145 5.42 -1.24 10.98
N SER A 146 4.54 -1.72 10.09
CA SER A 146 4.74 -2.98 9.36
C SER A 146 6.05 -2.98 8.57
N LEU A 147 6.37 -1.87 7.89
CA LEU A 147 7.64 -1.73 7.16
C LEU A 147 8.86 -1.56 8.08
N LEU A 148 8.68 -1.01 9.28
CA LEU A 148 9.74 -0.91 10.29
C LEU A 148 10.09 -2.28 10.87
N TYR A 149 9.07 -3.10 11.18
CA TYR A 149 9.28 -4.42 11.79
C TYR A 149 9.64 -5.51 10.78
N GLN A 150 9.20 -5.39 9.52
CA GLN A 150 9.42 -6.41 8.49
C GLN A 150 9.85 -5.78 7.14
N PRO A 151 11.00 -5.09 7.08
CA PRO A 151 11.43 -4.43 5.86
C PRO A 151 11.72 -5.41 4.71
N GLU A 152 12.04 -6.68 5.01
CA GLU A 152 12.30 -7.77 4.06
C GLU A 152 11.06 -8.23 3.29
N ALA A 153 9.85 -7.95 3.77
CA ALA A 153 8.62 -8.29 3.05
C ALA A 153 8.54 -7.54 1.71
N CYS A 154 9.10 -6.33 1.65
CA CYS A 154 9.11 -5.49 0.45
C CYS A 154 10.53 -4.97 0.19
N PRO A 155 11.50 -5.82 -0.17
CA PRO A 155 12.92 -5.46 -0.15
C PRO A 155 13.28 -4.41 -1.20
N ARG A 156 12.51 -4.30 -2.30
CA ARG A 156 12.75 -3.35 -3.40
C ARG A 156 11.97 -2.04 -3.29
N LEU A 157 11.21 -1.86 -2.21
CA LEU A 157 10.36 -0.69 -2.01
C LEU A 157 11.19 0.60 -1.94
N GLN A 158 10.79 1.60 -2.71
CA GLN A 158 11.49 2.88 -2.88
C GLN A 158 10.58 4.10 -2.77
N GLU A 159 9.29 3.94 -3.08
CA GLU A 159 8.32 5.03 -3.09
C GLU A 159 7.11 4.72 -2.20
N LEU A 160 6.71 5.69 -1.39
CA LEU A 160 5.48 5.69 -0.61
C LEU A 160 4.61 6.88 -1.01
N GLU A 161 3.32 6.64 -1.15
CA GLU A 161 2.33 7.67 -1.39
C GLU A 161 1.16 7.47 -0.44
N PHE A 162 0.86 8.49 0.37
CA PHE A 162 -0.26 8.49 1.30
C PHE A 162 -1.19 9.65 0.98
N GLU A 163 -2.49 9.37 0.93
CA GLU A 163 -3.53 10.41 0.88
C GLU A 163 -3.84 10.98 2.27
N GLY A 164 -3.50 10.24 3.34
CA GLY A 164 -3.55 10.70 4.73
C GLY A 164 -2.17 10.95 5.33
N PHE A 165 -2.14 11.39 6.60
CA PHE A 165 -0.91 11.61 7.35
C PHE A 165 -0.62 10.42 8.28
N PRO A 166 0.58 9.81 8.21
CA PRO A 166 1.05 8.93 9.26
C PRO A 166 1.48 9.74 10.49
N GLU A 167 1.64 9.07 11.62
CA GLU A 167 2.40 9.64 12.74
C GLU A 167 3.86 9.86 12.31
N TRP A 168 4.36 11.08 12.54
CA TRP A 168 5.66 11.49 12.03
C TRP A 168 6.81 10.71 12.67
N ASP A 169 6.71 10.37 13.95
CA ASP A 169 7.73 9.57 14.63
C ASP A 169 7.84 8.16 14.06
N CYS A 170 6.71 7.51 13.74
CA CYS A 170 6.67 6.22 13.06
C CYS A 170 7.29 6.29 11.66
N LEU A 171 6.96 7.33 10.88
CA LEU A 171 7.54 7.55 9.56
C LEU A 171 9.07 7.76 9.64
N PHE A 172 9.53 8.61 10.56
CA PHE A 172 10.96 8.87 10.76
C PHE A 172 11.70 7.60 11.19
N LEU A 173 11.18 6.86 12.18
CA LEU A 173 11.76 5.60 12.63
C LEU A 173 11.89 4.58 11.49
N MET A 174 10.83 4.43 10.69
CA MET A 174 10.82 3.52 9.54
C MET A 174 11.86 3.93 8.49
N LEU A 175 11.91 5.22 8.11
CA LEU A 175 12.89 5.74 7.15
C LEU A 175 14.33 5.58 7.66
N GLU A 176 14.57 5.89 8.94
CA GLU A 176 15.88 5.72 9.57
C GLU A 176 16.32 4.26 9.56
N ALA A 177 15.46 3.36 10.06
CA ALA A 177 15.75 1.94 10.14
C ALA A 177 16.03 1.33 8.76
N ARG A 178 15.23 1.71 7.75
CA ARG A 178 15.33 1.16 6.40
C ARG A 178 16.46 1.79 5.58
N ASN A 179 16.58 3.11 5.56
CA ASN A 179 17.54 3.80 4.67
C ASN A 179 18.99 3.64 5.13
N PHE A 180 19.20 3.41 6.42
CA PHE A 180 20.52 3.16 7.02
C PHE A 180 20.72 1.70 7.45
N HIS A 181 19.83 0.80 7.00
CA HIS A 181 19.96 -0.62 7.30
C HIS A 181 21.28 -1.19 6.76
N ARG A 182 21.89 -2.13 7.50
CA ARG A 182 23.15 -2.78 7.08
C ARG A 182 22.95 -3.75 5.90
N ASN A 183 21.74 -4.30 5.76
CA ASN A 183 21.39 -5.19 4.67
C ASN A 183 21.27 -4.43 3.35
N ARG A 184 22.26 -4.60 2.46
CA ARG A 184 22.31 -3.95 1.14
C ARG A 184 21.28 -4.48 0.14
N LEU A 185 20.57 -5.57 0.47
CA LEU A 185 19.48 -6.09 -0.35
C LEU A 185 18.21 -5.24 -0.23
N LEU A 186 18.09 -4.44 0.84
CA LEU A 186 16.99 -3.52 1.03
C LEU A 186 17.25 -2.22 0.26
N SER A 187 16.29 -1.86 -0.59
CA SER A 187 16.27 -0.56 -1.25
C SER A 187 15.85 0.52 -0.27
N ARG A 188 16.52 1.67 -0.36
CA ARG A 188 16.16 2.87 0.40
C ARG A 188 14.86 3.45 -0.15
N ILE A 189 14.04 3.97 0.74
CA ILE A 189 12.92 4.83 0.37
C ILE A 189 13.47 6.21 0.03
N SER A 190 13.28 6.62 -1.21
CA SER A 190 13.78 7.88 -1.78
C SER A 190 12.68 8.80 -2.31
N GLY A 191 11.44 8.29 -2.36
CA GLY A 191 10.25 9.05 -2.75
C GLY A 191 9.16 8.97 -1.71
N LEU A 192 8.64 10.12 -1.31
CA LEU A 192 7.49 10.25 -0.42
C LEU A 192 6.51 11.28 -0.99
N ILE A 193 5.26 10.88 -1.17
CA ILE A 193 4.16 11.74 -1.59
C ILE A 193 3.14 11.74 -0.46
N ILE A 194 2.90 12.91 0.13
CA ILE A 194 1.91 13.08 1.19
C ILE A 194 1.22 14.45 1.01
N PRO A 195 0.04 14.67 1.60
CA PRO A 195 -0.72 15.89 1.33
C PRO A 195 0.03 17.14 1.78
N SER A 196 0.65 17.10 2.96
CA SER A 196 1.46 18.20 3.47
C SER A 196 2.60 17.71 4.37
N VAL A 197 3.61 18.55 4.54
CA VAL A 197 4.72 18.33 5.47
C VAL A 197 4.90 19.61 6.30
N PRO A 198 4.83 19.52 7.64
CA PRO A 198 5.14 20.64 8.52
C PRO A 198 6.51 21.25 8.20
N HIS A 199 6.59 22.57 8.13
CA HIS A 199 7.77 23.27 7.62
C HIS A 199 9.05 22.86 8.34
N HIS A 200 9.00 22.73 9.68
CA HIS A 200 10.15 22.34 10.50
C HIS A 200 10.64 20.91 10.24
N LEU A 201 9.80 20.03 9.69
CA LEU A 201 10.17 18.64 9.38
C LEU A 201 10.72 18.46 7.97
N ARG A 202 10.47 19.40 7.05
CA ARG A 202 10.82 19.28 5.62
C ARG A 202 12.30 19.01 5.38
N SER A 203 13.17 19.75 6.08
CA SER A 203 14.62 19.59 5.93
C SER A 203 15.05 18.19 6.36
N SER A 204 14.64 17.76 7.55
CA SER A 204 15.04 16.46 8.09
C SER A 204 14.50 15.30 7.25
N LEU A 205 13.24 15.36 6.82
CA LEU A 205 12.66 14.36 5.90
C LEU A 205 13.39 14.33 4.56
N SER A 206 13.71 15.49 3.98
CA SER A 206 14.46 15.55 2.73
C SER A 206 15.85 14.92 2.86
N CYS A 207 16.55 15.15 3.98
CA CYS A 207 17.85 14.51 4.24
C CYS A 207 17.71 12.98 4.32
N LEU A 208 16.72 12.48 5.09
CA LEU A 208 16.47 11.04 5.20
C LEU A 208 16.17 10.38 3.85
N LEU A 209 15.37 11.01 3.00
CA LEU A 209 15.05 10.51 1.65
C LEU A 209 16.26 10.53 0.70
N ARG A 210 17.23 11.44 0.92
CA ARG A 210 18.54 11.42 0.22
C ARG A 210 19.52 10.40 0.80
N GLY A 211 19.17 9.72 1.90
CA GLY A 211 20.08 8.83 2.62
C GLY A 211 21.19 9.58 3.36
N GLU A 212 20.92 10.83 3.77
CA GLU A 212 21.80 11.64 4.59
C GLU A 212 21.34 11.57 6.04
N PHE A 213 22.28 11.29 6.95
CA PHE A 213 21.98 11.31 8.38
C PHE A 213 21.77 12.76 8.83
N THR A 214 20.70 13.00 9.56
CA THR A 214 20.36 14.32 10.13
C THR A 214 20.01 14.15 11.59
N THR A 215 20.19 15.18 12.39
CA THR A 215 19.64 15.19 13.75
C THR A 215 18.12 15.04 13.65
N ARG A 216 17.60 13.98 14.25
CA ARG A 216 16.17 13.73 14.32
C ARG A 216 15.51 14.84 15.14
N PRO A 217 14.37 15.41 14.68
CA PRO A 217 13.55 16.30 15.50
C PRO A 217 13.16 15.62 16.82
N SER A 218 12.88 16.39 17.87
CA SER A 218 12.48 15.79 19.14
C SER A 218 11.14 15.07 19.02
N ASN A 219 10.86 14.11 19.90
CA ASN A 219 9.53 13.46 19.93
C ASN A 219 8.40 14.48 20.16
N TYR A 220 8.69 15.60 20.83
CA TYR A 220 7.73 16.71 20.93
C TYR A 220 7.45 17.32 19.55
N ASP A 221 8.48 17.62 18.76
CA ASP A 221 8.35 18.20 17.42
C ASP A 221 7.64 17.28 16.41
N LEU A 222 7.74 15.97 16.63
CA LEU A 222 7.09 14.92 15.83
C LEU A 222 5.65 14.62 16.28
N SER A 223 5.26 15.09 17.47
CA SER A 223 3.93 14.82 18.02
C SER A 223 2.83 15.54 17.23
N ILE A 224 1.62 15.02 17.33
CA ILE A 224 0.40 15.68 16.82
C ILE A 224 0.28 17.10 17.41
N HIS A 225 0.68 17.30 18.66
CA HIS A 225 0.58 18.61 19.31
C HIS A 225 1.43 19.69 18.61
N ALA A 226 2.67 19.35 18.23
CA ALA A 226 3.56 20.28 17.53
C ALA A 226 3.21 20.47 16.06
N THR A 227 2.44 19.55 15.47
CA THR A 227 2.06 19.57 14.04
C THR A 227 0.60 19.98 13.80
N LYS A 228 -0.17 20.22 14.88
CA LYS A 228 -1.60 20.54 14.85
C LYS A 228 -1.94 21.70 13.92
N GLU A 229 -1.13 22.76 13.91
CA GLU A 229 -1.44 23.97 13.11
C GLU A 229 -1.46 23.66 11.62
N VAL A 230 -0.61 22.73 11.16
CA VAL A 230 -0.56 22.29 9.76
C VAL A 230 -1.65 21.27 9.46
N LEU A 231 -1.96 20.37 10.41
CA LEU A 231 -3.02 19.37 10.26
C LEU A 231 -4.41 20.01 10.16
N PHE A 232 -4.64 21.11 10.88
CA PHE A 232 -5.92 21.82 10.95
C PHE A 232 -5.96 23.12 10.12
N ASP A 233 -4.97 23.37 9.25
CA ASP A 233 -4.97 24.53 8.34
C ASP A 233 -5.90 24.31 7.14
N ALA A 234 -6.99 25.08 7.09
CA ALA A 234 -7.98 25.09 6.03
C ALA A 234 -7.43 25.35 4.62
N SER A 235 -6.30 26.04 4.50
CA SER A 235 -5.70 26.43 3.22
C SER A 235 -4.80 25.35 2.62
N MET A 236 -4.43 24.33 3.39
CA MET A 236 -3.54 23.25 2.96
C MET A 236 -4.23 22.18 2.10
N TYR A 237 -5.56 22.17 2.05
CA TYR A 237 -6.38 21.11 1.44
C TYR A 237 -6.46 21.13 -0.10
N VAL A 238 -5.55 21.86 -0.78
CA VAL A 238 -5.58 22.05 -2.25
C VAL A 238 -4.28 21.60 -2.95
N VAL A 239 -3.19 21.31 -2.22
CA VAL A 239 -1.86 21.09 -2.84
C VAL A 239 -1.16 19.85 -2.28
N GLN A 240 -1.02 18.79 -3.07
CA GLN A 240 -0.16 17.64 -2.75
C GLN A 240 1.32 18.01 -2.80
N VAL A 241 2.10 17.54 -1.82
CA VAL A 241 3.56 17.75 -1.78
C VAL A 241 4.28 16.47 -2.21
N ARG A 242 5.13 16.59 -3.24
CA ARG A 242 5.99 15.51 -3.72
C ARG A 242 7.43 15.74 -3.30
N LEU A 243 7.95 14.89 -2.42
CA LEU A 243 9.36 14.89 -2.02
C LEU A 243 10.09 13.76 -2.77
N LYS A 244 11.17 14.11 -3.44
CA LYS A 244 12.09 13.17 -4.10
C LYS A 244 13.53 13.56 -3.80
N ALA A 245 14.38 12.55 -3.58
CA ALA A 245 15.82 12.75 -3.73
C ALA A 245 16.09 13.22 -5.17
N ARG A 246 16.79 14.35 -5.32
CA ARG A 246 17.30 14.82 -6.62
C ARG A 246 18.60 14.12 -6.95
#